data_AF-A0ABD4LNP7-F1
#
_entry.id   AF-A0ABD4LNP7-F1
#
_cell.length_a   1.000
_cell.length_b   1.000
_cell.length_c   1.000
_cell.angle_alpha   90.00
_cell.angle_beta   90.00
_cell.angle_gamma   90.00
#
_symmetry.space_group_name_H-M   'P 1'
#
loop_
_entity.id
_entity.type
_entity.pdbx_description
1 polymer ?
#
loop_
_entity_poly.entity_id
_entity_poly.type
_entity_poly.pdbx_seq_one_letter_code
_entity_poly.pdbx_strand_id
1 'polypeptide(L)'
;MTRTRKLKAMPYELKQKLRQLDKYSKRISRLNQEIMDMVEEHKVPYENLVATASHDELQTEALAYINNAEGDVEVNIKDIEEVFLHFANKED
;
A
#
# COMPACT_ATOMS: atom_id res chain seq x y z
N MET A 1 39.68 33.50 1.64
CA MET A 1 39.77 32.43 0.62
C MET A 1 38.61 31.46 0.82
N THR A 2 37.59 31.53 -0.02
CA THR A 2 36.40 30.69 0.09
C THR A 2 36.67 29.38 -0.66
N ARG A 3 36.77 28.25 0.06
CA ARG A 3 36.88 26.93 -0.58
C ARG A 3 35.53 26.56 -1.18
N THR A 4 35.40 26.67 -2.50
CA THR A 4 34.24 26.11 -3.22
C THR A 4 34.26 24.59 -3.03
N ARG A 5 33.35 24.06 -2.22
CA ARG A 5 33.21 22.62 -1.99
C ARG A 5 32.80 21.98 -3.31
N LYS A 6 33.68 21.18 -3.92
CA LYS A 6 33.38 20.48 -5.19
C LYS A 6 32.22 19.52 -4.94
N LEU A 7 31.06 19.79 -5.53
CA LEU A 7 29.89 18.92 -5.40
C LEU A 7 30.19 17.57 -6.04
N LYS A 8 29.93 16.48 -5.30
CA LYS A 8 30.06 15.13 -5.85
C LYS A 8 28.89 14.87 -6.80
N ALA A 9 29.18 14.35 -7.98
CA ALA A 9 28.13 13.87 -8.88
C ALA A 9 27.52 12.57 -8.34
N MET A 10 26.22 12.39 -8.56
CA MET A 10 25.53 11.14 -8.23
C MET A 10 26.04 9.99 -9.12
N PRO A 11 26.40 8.83 -8.54
CA PRO A 11 26.80 7.65 -9.32
C PRO A 11 25.72 7.22 -10.32
N TYR A 12 26.14 6.73 -11.47
CA TYR A 12 25.23 6.30 -12.53
C TYR A 12 24.36 5.12 -12.07
N GLU A 13 24.94 4.21 -11.31
CA GLU A 13 24.32 3.02 -10.73
C GLU A 13 23.18 3.41 -9.80
N LEU A 14 23.37 4.46 -8.98
CA LEU A 14 22.31 4.97 -8.11
C LEU A 14 21.14 5.52 -8.94
N LYS A 15 21.42 6.28 -10.01
CA LYS A 15 20.37 6.76 -10.92
C LYS A 15 19.60 5.60 -11.57
N GLN A 16 20.29 4.52 -11.92
CA GLN A 16 19.63 3.32 -12.46
C GLN A 16 18.71 2.66 -11.43
N LYS A 17 19.13 2.55 -10.17
CA LYS A 17 18.29 2.04 -9.08
C LYS A 17 17.07 2.92 -8.82
N LEU A 18 17.22 4.25 -8.86
CA LEU A 18 16.10 5.18 -8.74
C LEU A 18 15.06 5.02 -9.86
N ARG A 19 15.48 4.77 -11.10
CA ARG A 19 14.56 4.47 -12.22
C ARG A 19 13.85 3.14 -12.05
N GLN A 20 14.54 2.13 -11.54
CA GLN A 20 13.93 0.83 -11.23
C GLN A 20 12.86 1.00 -10.13
N LEU A 21 13.20 1.71 -9.06
CA LEU A 21 12.26 2.03 -7.98
C LEU A 21 11.02 2.76 -8.51
N ASP A 22 11.19 3.85 -9.27
CA ASP A 22 10.07 4.59 -9.89
C ASP A 22 9.16 3.68 -10.73
N LYS A 23 9.75 2.78 -11.53
CA LYS A 23 8.98 1.80 -12.31
C LYS A 23 8.16 0.86 -11.43
N TYR A 24 8.74 0.35 -10.34
CA TYR A 24 8.04 -0.53 -9.41
C TYR A 24 6.96 0.21 -8.62
N SER A 25 7.25 1.41 -8.12
CA SER A 25 6.28 2.25 -7.42
C SER A 25 5.06 2.58 -8.28
N LYS A 26 5.26 2.88 -9.57
CA LYS A 26 4.13 3.07 -10.52
C LYS A 26 3.29 1.81 -10.70
N ARG A 27 3.92 0.63 -10.69
CA ARG A 27 3.19 -0.64 -10.78
C ARG A 27 2.39 -0.91 -9.50
N ILE A 28 3.01 -0.70 -8.34
CA ILE A 28 2.34 -0.83 -7.03
C ILE A 28 1.15 0.13 -6.95
N SER A 29 1.33 1.40 -7.34
CA SER A 29 0.26 2.39 -7.34
C SER A 29 -0.93 1.99 -8.21
N ARG A 30 -0.70 1.40 -9.39
CA ARG A 30 -1.80 0.90 -10.24
C ARG A 30 -2.51 -0.29 -9.61
N LEU A 31 -1.76 -1.25 -9.07
CA LEU A 31 -2.34 -2.41 -8.41
C LEU A 31 -3.17 -2.01 -7.17
N ASN A 32 -2.70 -1.04 -6.39
CA ASN A 32 -3.45 -0.53 -5.26
C ASN A 32 -4.74 0.17 -5.68
N GLN A 33 -4.72 0.89 -6.81
CA GLN A 33 -5.94 1.45 -7.38
C GLN A 33 -6.91 0.34 -7.82
N GLU A 34 -6.43 -0.67 -8.53
CA GLU A 34 -7.25 -1.83 -8.94
C GLU A 34 -7.88 -2.53 -7.73
N ILE A 35 -7.12 -2.74 -6.65
CA ILE A 35 -7.63 -3.32 -5.39
C ILE A 35 -8.70 -2.41 -4.78
N MET A 36 -8.46 -1.09 -4.73
CA MET A 36 -9.42 -0.13 -4.19
C MET A 36 -10.74 -0.15 -4.96
N ASP A 37 -10.67 -0.13 -6.30
CA ASP A 37 -11.83 -0.20 -7.17
C ASP A 37 -12.60 -1.52 -6.92
N MET A 38 -11.89 -2.65 -6.82
CA MET A 38 -12.51 -3.96 -6.55
C MET A 38 -13.21 -4.01 -5.19
N VAL A 39 -12.62 -3.49 -4.11
CA VAL A 39 -13.29 -3.54 -2.79
C VAL A 39 -14.47 -2.57 -2.70
N GLU A 40 -14.39 -1.42 -3.40
CA GLU A 40 -15.48 -0.45 -3.49
C GLU A 40 -16.69 -1.01 -4.25
N GLU A 41 -16.47 -1.80 -5.32
CA GLU A 41 -17.54 -2.52 -6.04
C GLU A 41 -18.36 -3.44 -5.11
N HIS A 42 -17.75 -3.93 -4.03
CA HIS A 42 -18.37 -4.76 -3.00
C HIS A 42 -18.86 -3.98 -1.78
N LYS A 43 -18.93 -2.64 -1.87
CA LYS A 43 -19.29 -1.73 -0.76
C LYS A 43 -18.38 -1.86 0.48
N VAL A 44 -17.15 -2.36 0.31
CA VAL A 44 -16.18 -2.49 1.41
C VAL A 44 -15.34 -1.22 1.51
N PRO A 45 -15.34 -0.50 2.65
CA PRO A 45 -14.54 0.73 2.77
C PRO A 45 -13.04 0.41 2.78
N TYR A 46 -12.29 1.00 1.85
CA TYR A 46 -10.84 0.79 1.75
C TYR A 46 -10.09 1.14 3.04
N GLU A 47 -10.52 2.20 3.74
CA GLU A 47 -9.92 2.69 4.98
C GLU A 47 -9.94 1.65 6.12
N ASN A 48 -10.89 0.71 6.09
CA ASN A 48 -10.99 -0.38 7.06
C ASN A 48 -9.98 -1.50 6.79
N LEU A 49 -9.32 -1.52 5.62
CA LEU A 49 -8.27 -2.50 5.28
C LEU A 49 -6.86 -1.99 5.59
N VAL A 50 -6.70 -0.69 5.85
CA VAL A 50 -5.43 -0.02 6.17
C VAL A 50 -5.45 0.64 7.57
N ALA A 51 -6.44 0.29 8.39
CA ALA A 51 -6.73 0.82 9.73
C ALA A 51 -6.65 2.35 9.86
N THR A 52 -7.19 3.07 8.87
CA THR A 52 -7.40 4.53 8.98
C THR A 52 -8.83 4.89 9.36
N ALA A 53 -9.71 3.90 9.57
CA ALA A 53 -11.12 4.07 9.86
C ALA A 53 -11.43 4.40 11.34
N SER A 54 -12.61 4.95 11.60
CA SER A 54 -13.11 5.24 12.95
C SER A 54 -13.32 3.96 13.77
N HIS A 55 -13.01 4.02 15.07
CA HIS A 55 -12.93 2.88 16.01
C HIS A 55 -14.19 2.00 16.20
N ASP A 56 -15.32 2.31 15.58
CA ASP A 56 -16.60 1.64 15.84
C ASP A 56 -16.94 0.49 14.87
N GLU A 57 -16.14 0.27 13.82
CA GLU A 57 -16.35 -0.82 12.85
C GLU A 57 -15.17 -1.78 12.74
N LEU A 58 -15.42 -2.98 12.16
CA LEU A 58 -14.38 -3.98 11.94
C LEU A 58 -13.29 -3.45 11.00
N GLN A 59 -12.03 -3.65 11.36
CA GLN A 59 -10.89 -3.12 10.63
C GLN A 59 -9.66 -4.02 10.74
N THR A 60 -8.73 -3.86 9.79
CA THR A 60 -7.42 -4.53 9.76
C THR A 60 -6.34 -3.58 9.22
N GLU A 61 -5.08 -3.84 9.60
CA GLU A 61 -3.88 -3.20 9.02
C GLU A 61 -3.26 -4.05 7.89
N ALA A 62 -3.85 -5.20 7.58
CA ALA A 62 -3.24 -6.20 6.71
C ALA A 62 -2.91 -5.70 5.29
N LEU A 63 -3.70 -4.78 4.72
CA LEU A 63 -3.35 -4.17 3.43
C LEU A 63 -2.17 -3.19 3.56
N ALA A 64 -2.04 -2.50 4.69
CA ALA A 64 -0.86 -1.69 4.98
C ALA A 64 0.40 -2.56 5.14
N TYR A 65 0.29 -3.72 5.81
CA TYR A 65 1.39 -4.68 5.89
C TYR A 65 1.81 -5.21 4.51
N ILE A 66 0.86 -5.58 3.64
CA ILE A 66 1.18 -5.97 2.27
C ILE A 66 1.89 -4.84 1.51
N ASN A 67 1.41 -3.60 1.63
CA ASN A 67 2.03 -2.43 0.99
C ASN A 67 3.47 -2.18 1.44
N ASN A 68 3.77 -2.51 2.70
CA ASN A 68 5.11 -2.36 3.29
C ASN A 68 5.97 -3.62 3.18
N ALA A 69 5.47 -4.68 2.52
CA ALA A 69 6.11 -6.00 2.45
C ALA A 69 6.41 -6.59 3.85
N GLU A 70 5.46 -6.44 4.77
CA GLU A 70 5.52 -6.91 6.16
C GLU A 70 4.56 -8.09 6.39
N GLY A 71 4.91 -8.97 7.32
CA GLY A 71 4.09 -10.12 7.69
C GLY A 71 4.12 -11.27 6.68
N ASP A 72 3.22 -12.23 6.89
CA ASP A 72 2.98 -13.34 5.96
C ASP A 72 1.80 -12.98 5.05
N VAL A 73 1.96 -13.17 3.73
CA VAL A 73 0.96 -12.74 2.75
C VAL A 73 -0.36 -13.49 2.90
N GLU A 74 -0.34 -14.78 3.26
CA GLU A 74 -1.56 -15.58 3.39
C GLU A 74 -2.32 -15.23 4.68
N VAL A 75 -1.58 -14.89 5.75
CA VAL A 75 -2.19 -14.35 6.98
C VAL A 75 -2.85 -13.00 6.70
N ASN A 76 -2.14 -12.08 6.04
CA ASN A 76 -2.69 -10.77 5.70
C ASN A 76 -3.92 -10.88 4.78
N ILE A 77 -3.92 -11.79 3.80
CA ILE A 77 -5.09 -12.03 2.93
C ILE A 77 -6.29 -12.51 3.74
N LYS A 78 -6.08 -13.43 4.68
CA LYS A 78 -7.15 -13.94 5.54
C LYS A 78 -7.77 -12.84 6.41
N ASP A 79 -6.95 -11.96 6.96
CA ASP A 79 -7.43 -10.83 7.77
C ASP A 79 -8.22 -9.83 6.91
N ILE A 80 -7.80 -9.59 5.66
CA ILE A 80 -8.57 -8.79 4.69
C ILE A 80 -9.90 -9.47 4.35
N GLU A 81 -9.91 -10.79 4.15
CA GLU A 81 -11.12 -11.56 3.84
C GLU A 81 -12.16 -11.44 4.96
N GLU A 82 -11.75 -11.47 6.23
CA GLU A 82 -12.66 -11.31 7.37
C GLU A 82 -13.37 -9.94 7.34
N VAL A 83 -12.61 -8.86 7.14
CA VAL A 83 -13.17 -7.51 7.02
C VAL A 83 -14.06 -7.39 5.79
N PHE A 84 -13.60 -7.93 4.66
CA PHE A 84 -14.37 -7.93 3.42
C PHE A 84 -15.73 -8.61 3.60
N LEU A 85 -15.76 -9.81 4.19
CA LEU A 85 -17.00 -10.56 4.41
C LEU A 85 -17.94 -9.84 5.39
N HIS A 86 -17.42 -9.14 6.40
CA HIS A 86 -18.24 -8.34 7.30
C HIS A 86 -19.03 -7.25 6.56
N PHE A 87 -18.36 -6.47 5.73
CA PHE A 87 -18.99 -5.36 5.00
C PHE A 87 -19.85 -5.83 3.83
N ALA A 88 -19.35 -6.78 3.03
CA ALA A 88 -20.05 -7.27 1.85
C ALA A 88 -21.38 -7.97 2.17
N ASN A 89 -21.57 -8.46 3.40
CA ASN A 89 -22.78 -9.14 3.86
C ASN A 89 -23.59 -8.35 4.89
N LYS A 90 -23.23 -7.10 5.18
CA LYS A 90 -24.02 -6.23 6.05
C LYS A 90 -25.33 -5.91 5.30
N GLU A 91 -26.47 -6.32 5.85
CA GLU A 91 -27.78 -5.92 5.30
C GLU A 91 -27.91 -4.38 5.42
N ASP A 92 -28.33 -3.73 4.33
CA ASP A 92 -28.55 -2.28 4.26
C ASP A 92 -29.57 -1.79 5.32
#